data_AF-A0A2N8TNW7-F1
#
_entry.id   AF-A0A2N8TNW7-F1
#
_cell.length_a   1.000
_cell.length_b   1.000
_cell.length_c   1.000
_cell.angle_alpha   90.00
_cell.angle_beta   90.00
_cell.angle_gamma   90.00
#
_symmetry.space_group_name_H-M   'P 1'
#
loop_
_entity.id
_entity.type
_entity.pdbx_description
1 polymer ?
#
loop_
_entity_poly.entity_id
_entity_poly.type
_entity_poly.pdbx_seq_one_letter_code
_entity_poly.pdbx_strand_id
1 'polypeptide(L)'
;MPTERQRPDMDAYRARARRGPCFVCAFVSGRPDYAHHTVFEDDDHVAFLDRWPTLPGKVLVAPRRHVEHAVRDLDQESYVRLMLVVREVALAVEDCVGAERTYLYSLGSQQGNAHLHWHIAGLPPDVPYEQQQFHALMTENGVSAMRPEEFVDMAARIRERIAARGGLQTL
;
A
#
# COMPACT_ATOMS: atom_id res chain seq x y z
N MET A 1 -10.34 -6.59 16.52
CA MET A 1 -9.97 -5.48 15.63
C MET A 1 -9.99 -4.20 16.45
N PRO A 2 -9.04 -3.26 16.30
CA PRO A 2 -9.12 -2.01 17.05
C PRO A 2 -10.43 -1.33 16.69
N THR A 3 -11.25 -1.06 17.70
CA THR A 3 -12.66 -0.70 17.54
C THR A 3 -12.86 0.72 17.01
N GLU A 4 -11.80 1.54 16.98
CA GLU A 4 -11.89 2.95 16.65
C GLU A 4 -11.39 3.25 15.24
N ARG A 5 -12.34 3.44 14.32
CA ARG A 5 -12.09 3.91 12.96
C ARG A 5 -12.23 5.43 12.92
N GLN A 6 -11.19 6.11 12.46
CA GLN A 6 -11.23 7.56 12.27
C GLN A 6 -11.74 7.89 10.87
N ARG A 7 -12.53 8.96 10.76
CA ARG A 7 -12.91 9.51 9.46
C ARG A 7 -11.90 10.59 9.08
N PRO A 8 -11.11 10.39 8.02
CA PRO A 8 -10.16 11.41 7.59
C PRO A 8 -10.89 12.57 6.91
N ASP A 9 -10.24 13.73 6.91
CA ASP A 9 -10.70 14.90 6.14
C ASP A 9 -10.55 14.60 4.63
N MET A 10 -11.66 14.21 4.02
CA MET A 10 -11.69 13.83 2.61
C MET A 10 -11.49 15.02 1.68
N ASP A 11 -11.83 16.24 2.09
CA ASP A 11 -11.64 17.44 1.26
C ASP A 11 -10.18 17.86 1.24
N ALA A 12 -9.51 17.83 2.39
CA ALA A 12 -8.06 18.03 2.46
C ALA A 12 -7.30 16.94 1.68
N TYR A 13 -7.72 15.68 1.79
CA TYR A 13 -7.16 14.58 1.02
C TYR A 13 -7.32 14.81 -0.50
N ARG A 14 -8.53 15.10 -0.98
CA ARG A 14 -8.81 15.36 -2.41
C ARG A 14 -8.03 16.57 -2.92
N ALA A 15 -7.91 17.63 -2.12
CA ALA A 15 -7.10 18.80 -2.44
C ALA A 15 -5.62 18.43 -2.63
N ARG A 16 -5.03 17.67 -1.70
CA ARG A 16 -3.63 17.21 -1.78
C ARG A 16 -3.40 16.27 -2.95
N ALA A 17 -4.30 15.31 -3.17
CA ALA A 17 -4.18 14.34 -4.26
C ALA A 17 -4.23 14.99 -5.65
N ARG A 18 -5.01 16.06 -5.82
CA ARG A 18 -5.19 16.75 -7.11
C ARG A 18 -4.18 17.86 -7.38
N ARG A 19 -3.70 18.55 -6.34
CA ARG A 19 -2.87 19.77 -6.48
C ARG A 19 -1.48 19.65 -5.86
N GLY A 20 -1.25 18.68 -4.99
CA GLY A 20 0.06 18.43 -4.40
C GLY A 20 1.00 17.73 -5.37
N PRO A 21 2.30 17.62 -5.02
CA PRO A 21 3.23 16.79 -5.78
C PRO A 21 2.80 15.32 -5.73
N CYS A 22 3.21 14.56 -6.74
CA CYS A 22 3.07 13.10 -6.75
C CYS A 22 3.64 12.52 -5.45
N PHE A 23 2.79 11.82 -4.69
CA PHE A 23 3.16 11.39 -3.34
C PHE A 23 4.23 10.29 -3.34
N VAL A 24 4.21 9.40 -4.33
CA VAL A 24 5.22 8.35 -4.50
C VAL A 24 6.56 8.97 -4.89
N CYS A 25 6.60 9.88 -5.87
CA CYS A 25 7.83 10.60 -6.23
C CYS A 25 8.37 11.41 -5.04
N ALA A 26 7.50 12.11 -4.31
CA ALA A 26 7.91 12.86 -3.12
C ALA A 26 8.50 11.94 -2.05
N PHE A 27 7.87 10.79 -1.79
CA PHE A 27 8.38 9.75 -0.89
C PHE A 27 9.73 9.20 -1.35
N VAL A 28 9.85 8.76 -2.61
CA VAL A 28 11.11 8.23 -3.20
C VAL A 28 12.23 9.26 -3.14
N SER A 29 11.92 10.55 -3.29
CA SER A 29 12.89 11.65 -3.17
C SER A 29 13.27 12.02 -1.72
N GLY A 30 12.68 11.35 -0.71
CA GLY A 30 12.97 11.60 0.70
C GLY A 30 12.35 12.87 1.27
N ARG A 31 11.26 13.39 0.70
CA ARG A 31 10.58 14.57 1.25
C ARG A 31 9.96 14.26 2.62
N PRO A 32 10.30 15.01 3.70
CA PRO A 32 9.82 14.70 5.05
C PRO A 32 8.29 14.65 5.20
N ASP A 33 7.54 15.53 4.50
CA ASP A 33 6.07 15.57 4.55
C ASP A 33 5.37 14.33 3.92
N TYR A 34 6.17 13.53 3.21
CA TYR A 34 5.79 12.31 2.49
C TYR A 34 6.56 11.09 3.01
N ALA A 35 7.12 11.15 4.22
CA ALA A 35 7.75 10.00 4.83
C ALA A 35 6.71 8.87 5.05
N HIS A 36 7.07 7.67 4.63
CA HIS A 36 6.35 6.43 4.89
C HIS A 36 7.30 5.39 5.47
N HIS A 37 6.74 4.38 6.13
CA HIS A 37 7.51 3.25 6.64
C HIS A 37 7.74 2.24 5.51
N THR A 38 8.95 2.22 4.95
CA THR A 38 9.37 1.29 3.90
C THR A 38 9.39 -0.15 4.43
N VAL A 39 8.82 -1.08 3.67
CA VAL A 39 8.85 -2.52 3.96
C VAL A 39 9.62 -3.32 2.92
N PHE A 40 9.84 -2.76 1.73
CA PHE A 40 10.73 -3.32 0.71
C PHE A 40 11.20 -2.21 -0.22
N GLU A 41 12.42 -2.31 -0.71
CA GLU A 41 12.93 -1.50 -1.81
C GLU A 41 13.99 -2.28 -2.58
N ASP A 42 13.99 -2.09 -3.90
CA ASP A 42 15.09 -2.47 -4.80
C ASP A 42 15.37 -1.29 -5.75
N ASP A 43 16.17 -1.52 -6.79
CA ASP A 43 16.55 -0.49 -7.75
C ASP A 43 15.36 0.09 -8.55
N ASP A 44 14.27 -0.68 -8.67
CA ASP A 44 13.14 -0.36 -9.55
C ASP A 44 11.81 -0.18 -8.80
N HIS A 45 11.69 -0.67 -7.57
CA HIS A 45 10.43 -0.76 -6.83
C HIS A 45 10.57 -0.29 -5.37
N VAL A 46 9.45 0.17 -4.82
CA VAL A 46 9.29 0.44 -3.38
C VAL A 46 8.00 -0.18 -2.88
N ALA A 47 8.01 -0.60 -1.63
CA ALA A 47 6.80 -0.94 -0.89
C ALA A 47 6.82 -0.25 0.49
N PHE A 48 5.70 0.33 0.89
CA PHE A 48 5.60 1.08 2.14
C PHE A 48 4.19 1.05 2.72
N LEU A 49 4.08 1.21 4.04
CA LEU A 49 2.77 1.25 4.72
C LEU A 49 1.94 2.45 4.26
N ASP A 50 0.65 2.21 4.00
CA ASP A 50 -0.34 3.27 3.75
C ASP A 50 -0.46 4.14 5.00
N ARG A 51 -0.46 5.47 4.83
CA ARG A 51 -0.57 6.44 5.93
C ARG A 51 -1.94 6.39 6.61
N TRP A 52 -2.98 6.02 5.88
CA TRP A 52 -4.36 5.95 6.34
C TRP A 52 -4.93 4.55 6.06
N PRO A 53 -4.44 3.52 6.77
CA PRO A 53 -4.75 2.13 6.45
C PRO A 53 -6.22 1.82 6.76
N THR A 54 -6.98 1.44 5.74
CA THR A 54 -8.38 0.98 5.90
C THR A 54 -8.47 -0.44 6.46
N LEU A 55 -7.40 -1.22 6.31
CA LEU A 55 -7.23 -2.56 6.84
C LEU A 55 -5.84 -2.70 7.48
N PRO A 56 -5.65 -3.60 8.46
CA PRO A 56 -4.36 -3.77 9.13
C PRO A 56 -3.24 -4.10 8.15
N GLY A 57 -2.07 -3.48 8.35
CA GLY A 57 -0.88 -3.76 7.54
C GLY A 57 -1.01 -3.39 6.06
N LYS A 58 -1.96 -2.53 5.68
CA LYS A 58 -2.15 -2.09 4.28
C LYS A 58 -0.85 -1.49 3.73
N VAL A 59 -0.36 -2.03 2.62
CA VAL A 59 0.88 -1.63 1.95
C VAL A 59 0.58 -1.14 0.54
N LEU A 60 1.36 -0.15 0.08
CA LEU A 60 1.40 0.29 -1.30
C LEU A 60 2.72 -0.19 -1.93
N VAL A 61 2.64 -0.78 -3.13
CA VAL A 61 3.81 -1.17 -3.94
C VAL A 61 3.81 -0.35 -5.22
N ALA A 62 4.92 0.30 -5.55
CA ALA A 62 5.01 1.15 -6.74
C ALA A 62 6.38 0.99 -7.42
N PRO A 63 6.46 1.17 -8.75
CA PRO A 63 7.74 1.44 -9.40
C PRO A 63 8.33 2.76 -8.88
N ARG A 64 9.65 2.83 -8.74
CA ARG A 64 10.39 4.04 -8.38
C ARG A 64 10.27 5.10 -9.47
N ARG A 65 10.34 4.69 -10.75
CA ARG A 65 10.03 5.59 -11.87
C ARG A 65 8.56 5.99 -11.86
N HIS A 66 8.29 7.24 -12.19
CA HIS A 66 6.92 7.73 -12.37
C HIS A 66 6.31 7.06 -13.62
N VAL A 67 5.34 6.20 -13.38
CA VAL A 67 4.53 5.51 -14.39
C VAL A 67 3.09 5.72 -14.02
N GLU A 68 2.20 5.97 -14.98
CA GLU A 68 0.80 6.28 -14.66
C GLU A 68 -0.16 5.13 -14.97
N HIS A 69 0.16 4.31 -15.97
CA HIS A 69 -0.78 3.36 -16.52
C HIS A 69 -0.19 1.96 -16.63
N ALA A 70 -0.57 1.05 -15.72
CA ALA A 70 -0.06 -0.33 -15.66
C ALA A 70 -0.13 -1.09 -17.00
N VAL A 71 -1.19 -0.87 -17.80
CA VAL A 71 -1.41 -1.62 -19.05
C VAL A 71 -0.63 -1.05 -20.25
N ARG A 72 -0.32 0.26 -20.26
CA ARG A 72 0.23 0.93 -21.45
C ARG A 72 1.68 1.36 -21.29
N ASP A 73 2.08 1.67 -20.06
CA ASP A 73 3.37 2.31 -19.78
C ASP A 73 4.42 1.31 -19.24
N LEU A 74 4.01 0.06 -19.02
CA LEU A 74 4.86 -1.06 -18.66
C LEU A 74 4.96 -2.02 -19.84
N ASP A 75 6.18 -2.44 -20.16
CA ASP A 75 6.37 -3.63 -20.99
C ASP A 75 6.06 -4.89 -20.18
N GLN A 76 6.04 -6.04 -20.86
CA GLN A 76 5.69 -7.32 -20.26
C GLN A 76 6.63 -7.69 -19.10
N GLU A 77 7.94 -7.43 -19.24
CA GLU A 77 8.94 -7.76 -18.23
C GLU A 77 8.76 -6.91 -16.97
N SER A 78 8.64 -5.58 -17.13
CA SER A 78 8.38 -4.65 -16.03
C SER A 78 7.06 -4.98 -15.32
N TYR A 79 6.01 -5.30 -16.07
CA TYR A 79 4.72 -5.67 -15.50
C TYR A 79 4.83 -6.95 -14.65
N VAL A 80 5.48 -7.99 -15.18
CA VAL A 80 5.68 -9.25 -14.47
C VAL A 80 6.53 -9.04 -13.22
N ARG A 81 7.64 -8.30 -13.32
CA ARG A 81 8.52 -8.03 -12.17
C ARG A 81 7.77 -7.28 -11.08
N LEU A 82 7.02 -6.24 -11.42
CA LEU A 82 6.19 -5.49 -10.48
C LEU A 82 5.16 -6.41 -9.79
N MET A 83 4.47 -7.26 -10.53
CA MET A 83 3.46 -8.16 -9.95
C MET A 83 4.06 -9.25 -9.06
N LEU A 84 5.29 -9.69 -9.32
CA LEU A 84 6.02 -10.59 -8.42
C LEU A 84 6.39 -9.89 -7.10
N VAL A 85 6.80 -8.62 -7.15
CA VAL A 85 7.00 -7.80 -5.93
C VAL A 85 5.70 -7.69 -5.14
N VAL A 86 4.60 -7.33 -5.81
CA VAL A 86 3.27 -7.25 -5.18
C VAL A 86 2.91 -8.56 -4.49
N ARG A 87 3.13 -9.70 -5.15
CA ARG A 87 2.82 -11.02 -4.60
C ARG A 87 3.63 -11.33 -3.35
N GLU A 88 4.96 -11.14 -3.36
CA GLU A 88 5.78 -11.45 -2.20
C GLU A 88 5.50 -10.54 -1.00
N VAL A 89 5.27 -9.25 -1.26
CA VAL A 89 4.85 -8.31 -0.21
C VAL A 89 3.47 -8.70 0.33
N ALA A 90 2.54 -9.10 -0.52
CA ALA A 90 1.20 -9.52 -0.10
C ALA A 90 1.25 -10.74 0.83
N LEU A 91 2.04 -11.76 0.47
CA LEU A 91 2.21 -12.95 1.29
C LEU A 91 2.85 -12.62 2.65
N ALA A 92 3.83 -11.71 2.68
CA ALA A 92 4.41 -11.23 3.93
C ALA A 92 3.41 -10.46 4.81
N VAL A 93 2.51 -9.67 4.19
CA VAL A 93 1.41 -9.01 4.89
C VAL A 93 0.43 -10.03 5.46
N GLU A 94 0.02 -11.04 4.69
CA GLU A 94 -0.86 -12.14 5.15
C GLU A 94 -0.28 -12.83 6.40
N ASP A 95 1.00 -13.18 6.37
CA ASP A 95 1.73 -13.79 7.49
C ASP A 95 1.75 -12.89 8.75
N CYS A 96 1.65 -11.57 8.58
CA CYS A 96 1.66 -10.61 9.70
C CYS A 96 0.27 -10.35 10.30
N VAL A 97 -0.77 -10.33 9.47
CA VAL A 97 -2.11 -9.88 9.88
C VAL A 97 -3.14 -11.00 9.95
N GLY A 98 -2.79 -12.20 9.47
CA GLY A 98 -3.70 -13.35 9.44
C GLY A 98 -4.92 -13.10 8.56
N ALA A 99 -4.71 -12.55 7.35
CA ALA A 99 -5.81 -12.23 6.44
C ALA A 99 -6.50 -13.51 5.95
N GLU A 100 -7.83 -13.48 5.87
CA GLU A 100 -8.63 -14.53 5.20
C GLU A 100 -8.55 -14.38 3.67
N ARG A 101 -8.46 -13.13 3.20
CA ARG A 101 -8.36 -12.80 1.78
C ARG A 101 -7.57 -11.51 1.58
N THR A 102 -6.72 -11.47 0.57
CA THR A 102 -6.03 -10.24 0.16
C THR A 102 -6.66 -9.62 -1.08
N TYR A 103 -7.00 -8.33 -0.98
CA TYR A 103 -7.39 -7.51 -2.12
C TYR A 103 -6.16 -6.84 -2.73
N LEU A 104 -6.00 -7.02 -4.05
CA LEU A 104 -4.98 -6.36 -4.86
C LEU A 104 -5.69 -5.46 -5.87
N TYR A 105 -5.40 -4.16 -5.84
CA TYR A 105 -6.05 -3.19 -6.70
C TYR A 105 -5.17 -1.97 -6.93
N SER A 106 -5.34 -1.29 -8.06
CA SER A 106 -4.68 -0.03 -8.38
C SER A 106 -5.75 1.02 -8.63
N LEU A 107 -5.65 2.16 -7.95
CA LEU A 107 -6.55 3.30 -8.12
C LEU A 107 -5.74 4.55 -8.43
N GLY A 108 -6.42 5.55 -8.98
CA GLY A 108 -5.80 6.80 -9.38
C GLY A 108 -6.36 7.28 -10.71
N SER A 109 -5.92 8.46 -11.13
CA SER A 109 -6.19 9.00 -12.45
C SER A 109 -5.17 10.09 -12.76
N GLN A 110 -5.14 10.55 -14.00
CA GLN A 110 -4.34 11.73 -14.37
C GLN A 110 -4.71 13.00 -13.58
N GLN A 111 -5.90 13.05 -12.96
CA GLN A 111 -6.31 14.19 -12.15
C GLN A 111 -5.84 14.13 -10.69
N GLY A 112 -5.29 13.00 -10.24
CA GLY A 112 -4.80 12.82 -8.88
C GLY A 112 -4.44 11.37 -8.56
N ASN A 113 -3.43 11.20 -7.72
CA ASN A 113 -2.77 9.90 -7.48
C ASN A 113 -2.36 9.22 -8.81
N ALA A 114 -1.77 9.98 -9.74
CA ALA A 114 -1.48 9.51 -11.09
C ALA A 114 -0.39 8.42 -11.13
N HIS A 115 0.57 8.42 -10.19
CA HIS A 115 1.63 7.42 -10.15
C HIS A 115 1.06 6.06 -9.76
N LEU A 116 1.23 5.08 -10.64
CA LEU A 116 0.85 3.70 -10.48
C LEU A 116 1.33 3.13 -9.14
N HIS A 117 0.40 2.60 -8.36
CA HIS A 117 0.71 1.84 -7.15
C HIS A 117 -0.37 0.78 -6.92
N TRP A 118 0.07 -0.39 -6.49
CA TRP A 118 -0.80 -1.48 -6.07
C TRP A 118 -1.06 -1.35 -4.58
N HIS A 119 -2.34 -1.34 -4.21
CA HIS A 119 -2.78 -1.52 -2.84
C HIS A 119 -2.83 -3.01 -2.51
N ILE A 120 -2.20 -3.37 -1.40
CA ILE A 120 -2.30 -4.68 -0.77
C ILE A 120 -3.11 -4.49 0.51
N ALA A 121 -4.30 -5.07 0.56
CA ALA A 121 -5.20 -4.94 1.71
C ALA A 121 -5.72 -6.31 2.13
N GLY A 122 -5.17 -6.83 3.23
CA GLY A 122 -5.58 -8.10 3.83
C GLY A 122 -6.87 -7.93 4.64
N LEU A 123 -7.95 -8.54 4.18
CA LEU A 123 -9.21 -8.63 4.90
C LEU A 123 -9.06 -9.65 6.03
N PRO A 124 -9.27 -9.26 7.30
CA PRO A 124 -9.27 -10.19 8.41
C PRO A 124 -10.42 -11.21 8.32
N PRO A 125 -10.29 -12.36 9.01
CA PRO A 125 -11.41 -13.28 9.18
C PRO A 125 -12.57 -12.62 9.93
N ASP A 126 -13.77 -13.17 9.72
CA ASP A 126 -15.00 -12.83 10.43
C ASP A 126 -15.49 -11.37 10.23
N VAL A 127 -14.99 -10.67 9.22
CA VAL A 127 -15.54 -9.36 8.83
C VAL A 127 -16.96 -9.56 8.27
N PRO A 128 -17.99 -8.88 8.82
CA PRO A 128 -19.35 -8.98 8.32
C PRO A 128 -19.44 -8.71 6.81
N TYR A 129 -20.24 -9.50 6.09
CA TYR A 129 -20.27 -9.48 4.62
C TYR A 129 -20.50 -8.08 4.03
N GLU A 130 -21.37 -7.27 4.65
CA GLU A 130 -21.66 -5.89 4.24
C GLU A 130 -20.49 -4.92 4.42
N GLN A 131 -19.49 -5.30 5.22
CA GLN A 131 -18.28 -4.53 5.47
C GLN A 131 -17.09 -4.99 4.61
N GLN A 132 -17.26 -6.01 3.77
CA GLN A 132 -16.23 -6.52 2.87
C GLN A 132 -16.15 -5.74 1.55
N GLN A 133 -15.26 -6.17 0.64
CA GLN A 133 -15.09 -5.59 -0.69
C GLN A 133 -14.88 -4.07 -0.64
N PHE A 134 -15.57 -3.29 -1.49
CA PHE A 134 -15.43 -1.84 -1.51
C PHE A 134 -15.64 -1.19 -0.14
N HIS A 135 -16.52 -1.73 0.72
CA HIS A 135 -16.70 -1.14 2.05
C HIS A 135 -15.39 -1.14 2.85
N ALA A 136 -14.65 -2.26 2.86
CA ALA A 136 -13.36 -2.39 3.53
C ALA A 136 -12.24 -1.54 2.90
N LEU A 137 -12.37 -1.21 1.61
CA LEU A 137 -11.30 -0.55 0.85
C LEU A 137 -11.43 0.97 0.81
N MET A 138 -12.65 1.51 0.96
CA MET A 138 -12.89 2.94 0.82
C MET A 138 -12.59 3.70 2.12
N THR A 139 -11.68 4.67 2.03
CA THR A 139 -11.26 5.58 3.10
C THR A 139 -12.44 6.29 3.79
N GLU A 140 -13.52 6.54 3.06
CA GLU A 140 -14.75 7.20 3.55
C GLU A 140 -15.46 6.38 4.65
N ASN A 141 -15.26 5.06 4.65
CA ASN A 141 -15.77 4.14 5.68
C ASN A 141 -14.85 4.06 6.91
N GLY A 142 -13.79 4.88 6.94
CA GLY A 142 -12.90 5.06 8.06
C GLY A 142 -11.58 4.32 7.93
N VAL A 143 -10.57 4.83 8.63
CA VAL A 143 -9.19 4.34 8.64
C VAL A 143 -8.77 4.00 10.05
N SER A 144 -7.78 3.13 10.19
CA SER A 144 -7.29 2.70 11.51
C SER A 144 -6.55 3.83 12.21
N ALA A 145 -6.86 4.05 13.48
CA ALA A 145 -6.18 5.01 14.35
C ALA A 145 -4.84 4.45 14.87
N MET A 146 -3.90 4.16 13.97
CA MET A 146 -2.61 3.59 14.36
C MET A 146 -1.66 4.64 14.94
N ARG A 147 -0.97 4.28 16.02
CA ARG A 147 0.08 5.10 16.65
C ARG A 147 1.40 4.95 15.88
N PRO A 148 2.30 5.96 15.92
CA PRO A 148 3.57 5.89 15.19
C PRO A 148 4.41 4.63 15.47
N GLU A 149 4.47 4.19 16.74
CA GLU A 149 5.14 2.94 17.13
C GLU A 149 4.56 1.69 16.47
N GLU A 150 3.24 1.64 16.28
CA GLU A 150 2.56 0.49 15.65
C GLU A 150 2.90 0.39 14.16
N PHE A 151 3.12 1.53 13.49
CA PHE A 151 3.64 1.53 12.12
C PHE A 151 5.08 1.02 12.04
N VAL A 152 5.93 1.42 12.99
CA VAL A 152 7.33 0.95 13.06
C VAL A 152 7.37 -0.56 13.25
N ASP A 153 6.61 -1.07 14.22
CA ASP A 153 6.54 -2.50 14.54
C ASP A 153 5.97 -3.31 13.38
N MET A 154 4.86 -2.84 12.77
CA MET A 154 4.26 -3.50 11.61
C MET A 154 5.24 -3.56 10.43
N ALA A 155 5.94 -2.46 10.14
CA ALA A 155 6.91 -2.42 9.05
C ALA A 155 8.10 -3.36 9.31
N ALA A 156 8.58 -3.44 10.56
CA ALA A 156 9.63 -4.37 10.95
C ALA A 156 9.22 -5.83 10.73
N ARG A 157 8.02 -6.21 11.20
CA ARG A 157 7.49 -7.57 11.03
C ARG A 157 7.33 -7.94 9.55
N ILE A 158 6.82 -7.03 8.72
CA ILE A 158 6.67 -7.28 7.28
C ILE A 158 8.06 -7.47 6.63
N ARG A 159 9.06 -6.64 6.98
CA ARG A 159 10.45 -6.80 6.47
C ARG A 159 11.02 -8.17 6.84
N GLU A 160 10.85 -8.61 8.08
CA GLU A 160 11.29 -9.94 8.53
C GLU A 160 10.64 -11.06 7.72
N ARG A 161 9.32 -10.96 7.46
CA ARG A 161 8.61 -11.94 6.64
C ARG A 161 9.09 -11.93 5.18
N ILE A 162 9.32 -10.77 4.58
CA ILE A 162 9.89 -10.66 3.23
C ILE A 162 11.27 -11.33 3.18
N ALA A 163 12.15 -11.02 4.13
CA ALA A 163 13.49 -11.59 4.19
C ALA A 163 13.47 -13.11 4.36
N ALA A 164 12.58 -13.63 5.21
CA ALA A 164 12.45 -15.07 5.45
C ALA A 164 11.97 -15.86 4.21
N ARG A 165 11.29 -15.21 3.26
CA ARG A 165 10.76 -15.87 2.06
C ARG A 165 11.80 -16.00 0.95
N GLY A 166 12.81 -15.14 0.90
CA GLY A 166 13.90 -15.18 -0.11
C GLY A 166 13.48 -14.91 -1.57
N GLY A 167 12.17 -14.90 -1.88
CA GLY A 167 11.63 -14.79 -3.24
C GLY A 167 12.04 -13.51 -3.98
N LEU A 168 12.30 -12.41 -3.27
CA LEU A 168 12.73 -11.14 -3.88
C LEU A 168 14.24 -11.00 -4.04
N GLN A 169 15.05 -11.91 -3.47
CA GLN A 169 16.51 -11.93 -3.67
C GLN A 169 16.93 -12.70 -4.93
N THR A 170 15.98 -13.42 -5.54
CA THR A 170 16.22 -14.34 -6.67
C THR A 170 15.62 -13.81 -7.99
N LEU A 171 15.08 -12.58 -7.98
CA LEU A 171 14.34 -11.96 -9.08
C LEU A 171 15.04 -10.73 -9.64
#